data_AF-A0A9J6G9L5-F1
#
_entry.id   AF-A0A9J6G9L5-F1
#
_cell.length_a   1.000
_cell.length_b   1.000
_cell.length_c   1.000
_cell.angle_alpha   90.00
_cell.angle_beta   90.00
_cell.angle_gamma   90.00
#
_symmetry.space_group_name_H-M   'P 1'
#
loop_
_entity.id
_entity.type
_entity.pdbx_description
1 polymer ?
#
loop_
_entity_poly.entity_id
_entity_poly.type
_entity_poly.pdbx_seq_one_letter_code
_entity_poly.pdbx_strand_id
1 'polypeptide(L)'
;MYLDRLSQSEHKSERLSLDLFFTIKRHKPDQPLRAIASDRGTWHVLVSDFLKRELHKLHVNDTFELRNSDAIIDDLQSGVLTCSVGVENLYYSLPQQDLLNFVKACIVKDNDEQKFQSESGVTVGGFNEVLTMYLRSTIVMFEGQVVLPRAGVCIVSCVPHVLSRIFLGRVEVCKKECLQDDACRIHRYVDDYLVFVCCEEPKFELHDILNVFDMCGMGLTFTF
;
A
#
# COMPACT_ATOMS: atom_id res chain seq x y z
N MET A 1 25.58 5.50 -12.60
CA MET A 1 25.99 6.11 -11.32
C MET A 1 25.27 5.55 -10.08
N TYR A 2 23.93 5.41 -10.06
CA TYR A 2 23.20 4.84 -8.90
C TYR A 2 23.27 3.30 -8.84
N LEU A 3 23.15 2.62 -9.98
CA LEU A 3 23.34 1.17 -10.08
C LEU A 3 24.77 0.74 -9.73
N ASP A 4 25.78 1.55 -10.06
CA ASP A 4 27.17 1.30 -9.67
C ASP A 4 27.37 1.41 -8.15
N ARG A 5 26.66 2.34 -7.50
CA ARG A 5 26.62 2.45 -6.03
C ARG A 5 25.94 1.25 -5.38
N LEU A 6 24.85 0.75 -5.98
CA LEU A 6 24.17 -0.47 -5.55
C LEU A 6 25.10 -1.68 -5.64
N SER A 7 25.76 -1.89 -6.78
CA SER A 7 26.74 -2.98 -6.95
C SER A 7 27.89 -2.88 -5.95
N GLN A 8 28.44 -1.69 -5.70
CA GLN A 8 29.50 -1.50 -4.71
C GLN A 8 29.05 -1.70 -3.26
N SER A 9 27.76 -1.54 -2.98
CA SER A 9 27.22 -1.64 -1.63
C SER A 9 27.00 -3.07 -1.15
N GLU A 10 26.78 -4.01 -2.08
CA GLU A 10 26.69 -5.44 -1.76
C GLU A 10 27.95 -5.90 -1.03
N HIS A 11 29.12 -5.48 -1.52
CA HIS A 11 30.41 -5.76 -0.90
C HIS A 11 30.64 -5.06 0.46
N LYS A 12 29.83 -4.05 0.79
CA LYS A 12 29.89 -3.30 2.06
C LYS A 12 28.76 -3.67 3.02
N SER A 13 27.84 -4.53 2.62
CA SER A 13 26.71 -4.96 3.43
C SER A 13 27.20 -5.77 4.61
N GLU A 14 26.89 -5.32 5.84
CA GLU A 14 27.26 -6.04 7.06
C GLU A 14 26.40 -7.29 7.27
N ARG A 15 25.18 -7.27 6.71
CA ARG A 15 24.16 -8.32 6.85
C ARG A 15 23.48 -8.60 5.52
N LEU A 16 23.12 -9.85 5.28
CA LEU A 16 22.39 -10.30 4.07
C LEU A 16 20.89 -10.48 4.34
N SER A 17 20.48 -10.60 5.60
CA SER A 17 19.10 -10.76 6.05
C SER A 17 18.61 -9.55 6.84
N LEU A 18 17.29 -9.36 6.83
CA LEU A 18 16.58 -8.37 7.63
C LEU A 18 16.38 -8.90 9.05
N ASP A 19 16.50 -8.02 10.04
CA ASP A 19 16.23 -8.37 11.44
C ASP A 19 14.78 -8.08 11.81
N LEU A 20 14.15 -8.99 12.54
CA LEU A 20 12.79 -8.82 13.03
C LEU A 20 12.76 -8.21 14.43
N PHE A 21 11.91 -7.22 14.64
CA PHE A 21 11.56 -6.71 15.96
C PHE A 21 10.04 -6.54 16.08
N PHE A 22 9.54 -6.40 17.30
CA PHE A 22 8.11 -6.30 17.56
C PHE A 22 7.75 -4.98 18.23
N THR A 23 6.58 -4.46 17.86
CA THR A 23 5.96 -3.32 18.51
C THR A 23 4.57 -3.70 19.00
N ILE A 24 4.13 -3.12 20.12
CA ILE A 24 2.82 -3.41 20.69
C ILE A 24 1.77 -2.49 20.05
N LYS A 25 0.67 -3.05 19.55
CA LYS A 25 -0.51 -2.28 19.15
C LYS A 25 -1.29 -1.81 20.38
N ARG A 26 -0.83 -0.75 21.03
CA ARG A 26 -1.40 -0.22 22.30
C ARG A 26 -2.87 0.20 22.24
N HIS A 27 -3.41 0.42 21.04
CA HIS A 27 -4.80 0.83 20.83
C HIS A 27 -5.78 -0.36 20.75
N LYS A 28 -5.30 -1.61 20.72
CA LYS A 28 -6.16 -2.82 20.76
C LYS A 28 -6.20 -3.38 22.19
N PRO A 29 -7.35 -3.85 22.68
CA PRO A 29 -7.50 -4.33 24.06
C PRO A 29 -6.53 -5.44 24.46
N ASP A 30 -6.23 -6.34 23.52
CA ASP A 30 -5.35 -7.50 23.66
C ASP A 30 -3.86 -7.15 23.43
N GLN A 31 -3.55 -5.92 23.04
CA GLN A 31 -2.19 -5.41 22.83
C GLN A 31 -1.29 -6.35 21.98
N PRO A 32 -1.74 -6.79 20.80
CA PRO A 32 -1.03 -7.77 20.03
C PRO A 32 0.29 -7.19 19.49
N LEU A 33 1.27 -8.09 19.29
CA LEU A 33 2.54 -7.74 18.68
C LEU A 33 2.40 -7.55 17.17
N ARG A 34 3.00 -6.47 16.66
CA ARG A 34 3.24 -6.24 15.24
C ARG A 34 4.71 -6.48 14.95
N ALA A 35 4.98 -7.46 14.09
CA ALA A 35 6.30 -7.74 13.58
C ALA A 35 6.72 -6.66 12.56
N ILE A 36 7.92 -6.11 12.70
CA ILE A 36 8.52 -5.11 11.83
C ILE A 36 9.92 -5.60 11.49
N ALA A 37 10.29 -5.56 10.22
CA ALA A 37 11.64 -5.90 9.81
C ALA A 37 12.49 -4.63 9.70
N SER A 38 13.80 -4.74 9.92
CA SER A 38 14.75 -3.66 9.71
C SER A 38 15.69 -4.00 8.56
N ASP A 39 15.83 -3.08 7.62
CA ASP A 39 16.84 -3.16 6.55
C ASP A 39 18.20 -2.59 6.96
N ARG A 40 18.32 -2.03 8.17
CA ARG A 40 19.54 -1.35 8.62
C ARG A 40 20.77 -2.27 8.50
N GLY A 41 21.81 -1.77 7.83
CA GLY A 41 23.06 -2.51 7.62
C GLY A 41 22.99 -3.56 6.50
N THR A 42 21.89 -3.61 5.75
CA THR A 42 21.72 -4.47 4.58
C THR A 42 21.72 -3.66 3.28
N TRP A 43 22.02 -4.31 2.17
CA TRP A 43 21.86 -3.76 0.82
C TRP A 43 20.42 -3.33 0.50
N HIS A 44 19.41 -3.86 1.22
CA HIS A 44 18.01 -3.49 1.02
C HIS A 44 17.77 -2.00 1.24
N VAL A 45 18.54 -1.33 2.10
CA VAL A 45 18.40 0.13 2.33
C VAL A 45 18.57 0.93 1.05
N LEU A 46 19.53 0.55 0.21
CA LEU A 46 19.83 1.31 -1.01
C LEU A 46 18.80 1.06 -2.11
N VAL A 47 18.31 -0.19 -2.19
CA VAL A 47 17.20 -0.53 -3.09
C VAL A 47 15.90 0.12 -2.60
N SER A 48 15.62 0.07 -1.30
CA SER A 48 14.43 0.67 -0.71
C SER A 48 14.44 2.19 -0.86
N ASP A 49 15.58 2.85 -0.69
CA ASP A 49 15.76 4.29 -0.93
C ASP A 49 15.56 4.67 -2.40
N PHE A 50 16.13 3.88 -3.32
CA PHE A 50 15.92 4.08 -4.76
C PHE A 50 14.43 3.95 -5.12
N LEU A 51 13.80 2.84 -4.75
CA LEU A 51 12.39 2.58 -5.01
C LEU A 51 11.51 3.64 -4.37
N LYS A 52 11.75 3.97 -3.10
CA LYS A 52 11.04 5.03 -2.38
C LYS A 52 11.09 6.33 -3.17
N ARG A 53 12.30 6.78 -3.54
CA ARG A 53 12.47 8.07 -4.20
C ARG A 53 11.70 8.13 -5.51
N GLU A 54 11.78 7.09 -6.35
CA GLU A 54 11.08 7.09 -7.63
C GLU A 54 9.56 6.91 -7.46
N LEU A 55 9.11 6.05 -6.55
CA LEU A 55 7.67 5.85 -6.28
C LEU A 55 7.00 7.11 -5.70
N HIS A 56 7.70 7.90 -4.88
CA HIS A 56 7.13 9.13 -4.31
C HIS A 56 6.91 10.24 -5.35
N LYS A 57 7.56 10.17 -6.52
CA LYS A 57 7.35 11.13 -7.61
C LYS A 57 6.08 10.85 -8.40
N LEU A 58 5.55 9.62 -8.30
CA LEU A 58 4.38 9.21 -9.05
C LEU A 58 3.14 9.91 -8.50
N HIS A 59 2.37 10.48 -9.41
CA HIS A 59 1.00 10.85 -9.13
C HIS A 59 0.16 9.57 -9.03
N VAL A 60 -0.43 9.35 -7.86
CA VAL A 60 -1.34 8.24 -7.61
C VAL A 60 -2.74 8.81 -7.58
N ASN A 61 -3.61 8.30 -8.46
CA ASN A 61 -5.04 8.59 -8.38
C ASN A 61 -5.63 7.81 -7.22
N ASP A 62 -5.65 8.44 -6.05
CA ASP A 62 -6.19 7.89 -4.82
C ASP A 62 -7.51 8.61 -4.53
N THR A 63 -8.61 7.91 -4.81
CA THR A 63 -9.95 8.54 -4.88
C THR A 63 -10.47 8.84 -3.49
N PHE A 64 -10.22 7.92 -2.54
CA PHE A 64 -10.76 8.05 -1.19
C PHE A 64 -9.73 8.53 -0.18
N GLU A 65 -8.49 8.86 -0.57
CA GLU A 65 -7.45 9.39 0.36
C GLU A 65 -7.98 10.58 1.16
N LEU A 66 -8.07 10.39 2.47
CA LEU A 66 -8.36 11.46 3.40
C LEU A 66 -7.13 12.36 3.55
N ARG A 67 -7.21 13.56 2.98
CA ARG A 67 -6.12 14.56 3.05
C ARG A 67 -6.18 15.45 4.28
N ASN A 68 -7.39 15.74 4.77
CA ASN A 68 -7.61 16.53 5.98
C ASN A 68 -8.78 15.96 6.79
N SER A 69 -8.77 16.18 8.10
CA SER A 69 -9.87 15.76 8.97
C SER A 69 -11.14 16.58 8.77
N ASP A 70 -11.04 17.80 8.23
CA ASP A 70 -12.17 18.71 8.07
C ASP A 70 -13.26 18.11 7.17
N ALA A 71 -12.88 17.37 6.12
CA ALA A 71 -13.83 16.69 5.24
C ALA A 71 -14.71 15.66 5.98
N ILE A 72 -14.16 14.98 7.00
CA ILE A 72 -14.94 14.06 7.84
C ILE A 72 -15.90 14.86 8.73
N ILE A 73 -15.45 16.00 9.27
CA ILE A 73 -16.28 16.84 10.14
C ILE A 73 -17.51 17.34 9.37
N ASP A 74 -17.31 17.81 8.13
CA ASP A 74 -18.38 18.27 7.26
C ASP A 74 -19.39 17.13 6.96
N ASP A 75 -18.90 15.92 6.76
CA ASP A 75 -19.73 14.74 6.50
C ASP A 75 -20.45 14.21 7.73
N LEU A 76 -19.86 14.32 8.92
CA LEU A 76 -20.53 14.02 10.19
C LEU A 76 -21.65 15.01 10.49
N GLN A 77 -21.55 16.25 10.01
CA GLN A 77 -22.58 17.27 10.18
C GLN A 77 -23.73 17.14 9.18
N SER A 78 -23.46 16.63 7.98
CA SER A 78 -24.40 16.63 6.85
C SER A 78 -24.90 15.25 6.41
N GLY A 79 -24.33 14.17 6.93
CA GLY A 79 -24.67 12.80 6.55
C GLY A 79 -24.70 11.85 7.74
N VAL A 80 -24.93 10.56 7.46
CA VAL A 80 -24.93 9.50 8.48
C VAL A 80 -23.76 8.57 8.22
N LEU A 81 -22.83 8.52 9.19
CA LEU A 81 -21.79 7.49 9.20
C LEU A 81 -22.46 6.12 9.27
N THR A 82 -22.32 5.34 8.21
CA THR A 82 -23.04 4.08 8.03
C THR A 82 -22.19 2.90 8.50
N CYS A 83 -20.92 2.88 8.13
CA CYS A 83 -19.98 1.87 8.59
C CYS A 83 -18.53 2.33 8.53
N SER A 84 -17.69 1.61 9.27
CA SER A 84 -16.23 1.63 9.12
C SER A 84 -15.81 0.28 8.55
N VAL A 85 -14.88 0.29 7.60
CA VAL A 85 -14.37 -0.93 6.95
C VAL A 85 -12.85 -0.89 6.96
N GLY A 86 -12.19 -1.80 7.66
CA GLY A 86 -10.73 -1.91 7.71
C GLY A 86 -10.21 -3.02 6.81
N VAL A 87 -9.08 -2.81 6.12
CA VAL A 87 -8.41 -3.88 5.37
C VAL A 87 -7.65 -4.80 6.33
N GLU A 88 -7.97 -6.09 6.30
CA GLU A 88 -7.29 -7.06 7.15
C GLU A 88 -5.84 -7.27 6.71
N ASN A 89 -4.90 -7.01 7.63
CA ASN A 89 -3.47 -7.26 7.45
C ASN A 89 -2.90 -6.64 6.16
N LEU A 90 -3.37 -5.45 5.75
CA LEU A 90 -3.09 -4.78 4.46
C LEU A 90 -1.76 -5.18 3.82
N TYR A 91 -0.62 -4.87 4.46
CA TYR A 91 0.70 -5.12 3.87
C TYR A 91 0.98 -6.60 3.59
N TYR A 92 0.55 -7.51 4.46
CA TYR A 92 0.76 -8.94 4.29
C TYR A 92 -0.20 -9.58 3.27
N SER A 93 -1.31 -8.89 2.99
CA SER A 93 -2.37 -9.36 2.09
C SER A 93 -2.22 -8.86 0.65
N LEU A 94 -1.30 -7.92 0.37
CA LEU A 94 -1.14 -7.36 -0.98
C LEU A 94 -0.74 -8.42 -2.01
N PRO A 95 -1.54 -8.63 -3.09
CA PRO A 95 -1.17 -9.51 -4.20
C PRO A 95 0.00 -8.93 -4.99
N GLN A 96 1.19 -9.55 -4.88
CA GLN A 96 2.41 -9.01 -5.47
C GLN A 96 2.34 -8.85 -7.00
N GLN A 97 1.70 -9.80 -7.71
CA GLN A 97 1.62 -9.75 -9.17
C GLN A 97 0.77 -8.58 -9.66
N ASP A 98 -0.40 -8.37 -9.07
CA ASP A 98 -1.29 -7.25 -9.39
C ASP A 98 -0.65 -5.92 -8.97
N LEU A 99 0.01 -5.89 -7.81
CA LEU A 99 0.76 -4.72 -7.35
C LEU A 99 1.83 -4.29 -8.37
N LEU A 100 2.65 -5.21 -8.88
CA LEU A 100 3.64 -4.91 -9.91
C LEU A 100 2.99 -4.38 -11.20
N ASN A 101 1.88 -5.00 -11.62
CA ASN A 101 1.12 -4.54 -12.78
C ASN A 101 0.56 -3.12 -12.58
N PHE A 102 0.08 -2.80 -11.38
CA PHE A 102 -0.46 -1.49 -11.03
C PHE A 102 0.61 -0.42 -10.94
N VAL A 103 1.80 -0.73 -10.41
CA VAL A 103 2.94 0.19 -10.44
C VAL A 103 3.33 0.49 -11.89
N LYS A 104 3.44 -0.54 -12.73
CA LYS A 104 3.72 -0.37 -14.17
C LYS A 104 2.65 0.50 -14.85
N ALA A 105 1.38 0.21 -14.61
CA ALA A 105 0.27 0.99 -15.17
C ALA A 105 0.28 2.43 -14.65
N CYS A 106 0.61 2.65 -13.38
CA CYS A 106 0.73 3.98 -12.80
C CYS A 106 1.82 4.81 -13.50
N ILE A 107 2.97 4.21 -13.79
CA ILE A 107 4.06 4.89 -14.52
C ILE A 107 3.66 5.18 -15.97
N VAL A 108 3.06 4.22 -16.68
CA VAL A 108 2.81 4.31 -18.13
C VAL A 108 1.54 5.07 -18.49
N LYS A 109 0.48 4.91 -17.70
CA LYS A 109 -0.86 5.44 -18.01
C LYS A 109 -1.20 6.71 -17.25
N ASP A 110 -0.81 6.78 -15.98
CA ASP A 110 -1.23 7.87 -15.10
C ASP A 110 -0.13 8.95 -14.97
N ASN A 111 1.07 8.67 -15.46
CA ASN A 111 2.25 9.53 -15.36
C ASN A 111 2.98 9.58 -16.72
N ASP A 112 4.00 10.44 -16.80
CA ASP A 112 4.87 10.54 -17.97
C ASP A 112 5.99 9.50 -17.92
N GLU A 113 5.84 8.44 -18.73
CA GLU A 113 6.82 7.36 -18.85
C GLU A 113 8.22 7.88 -19.25
N GLN A 114 8.31 8.79 -20.22
CA GLN A 114 9.60 9.27 -20.72
C GLN A 114 10.32 10.09 -19.66
N LYS A 115 9.59 10.96 -18.96
CA LYS A 115 10.11 11.71 -17.83
C LYS A 115 10.57 10.76 -16.72
N PHE A 116 9.77 9.76 -16.35
CA PHE A 116 10.14 8.77 -15.34
C PHE A 116 11.44 8.04 -15.70
N GLN A 117 11.57 7.56 -16.94
CA GLN A 117 12.79 6.85 -17.38
C GLN A 117 14.02 7.77 -17.37
N SER A 118 13.87 9.01 -17.84
CA SER A 118 14.98 9.96 -17.87
C SER A 118 15.48 10.34 -16.47
N GLU A 119 14.56 10.50 -15.50
CA GLU A 119 14.91 10.85 -14.13
C GLU A 119 15.41 9.66 -13.29
N SER A 120 14.80 8.49 -13.45
CA SER A 120 15.17 7.28 -12.71
C SER A 120 16.44 6.62 -13.27
N GLY A 121 16.75 6.87 -14.54
CA GLY A 121 17.87 6.28 -15.26
C GLY A 121 17.67 4.81 -15.61
N VAL A 122 16.43 4.30 -15.52
CA VAL A 122 16.07 2.91 -15.85
C VAL A 122 14.80 2.87 -16.70
N THR A 123 14.64 1.83 -17.51
CA THR A 123 13.37 1.58 -18.22
C THR A 123 12.28 1.17 -17.22
N VAL A 124 11.00 1.29 -17.60
CA VAL A 124 9.89 0.81 -16.76
C VAL A 124 10.00 -0.69 -16.47
N GLY A 125 10.46 -1.47 -17.46
CA GLY A 125 10.75 -2.89 -17.30
C GLY A 125 11.82 -3.14 -16.24
N GLY A 126 12.97 -2.44 -16.35
CA GLY A 126 14.06 -2.55 -15.39
C GLY A 126 13.66 -2.09 -13.98
N PHE A 127 12.85 -1.03 -13.87
CA PHE A 127 12.29 -0.62 -12.58
C PHE A 127 11.42 -1.72 -11.97
N ASN A 128 10.55 -2.33 -12.76
CA ASN A 128 9.68 -3.42 -12.30
C ASN A 128 10.48 -4.68 -11.91
N GLU A 129 11.60 -4.96 -12.58
CA GLU A 129 12.54 -6.02 -12.20
C GLU A 129 13.20 -5.74 -10.84
N VAL A 130 13.66 -4.51 -10.61
CA VAL A 130 14.22 -4.09 -9.30
C VAL A 130 13.16 -4.19 -8.20
N LEU A 131 11.93 -3.76 -8.47
CA LEU A 131 10.83 -3.89 -7.52
C LEU A 131 10.49 -5.36 -7.24
N THR A 132 10.48 -6.21 -8.27
CA THR A 132 10.27 -7.66 -8.14
C THR A 132 11.36 -8.29 -7.28
N MET A 133 12.62 -7.91 -7.50
CA MET A 133 13.75 -8.33 -6.67
C MET A 133 13.53 -7.91 -5.22
N TYR A 134 13.23 -6.63 -4.95
CA TYR A 134 12.97 -6.13 -3.60
C TYR A 134 11.87 -6.93 -2.86
N LEU A 135 10.75 -7.21 -3.54
CA LEU A 135 9.63 -7.98 -2.97
C LEU A 135 9.99 -9.44 -2.69
N ARG A 136 10.83 -10.07 -3.54
CA ARG A 136 11.22 -11.48 -3.42
C ARG A 136 12.42 -11.71 -2.51
N SER A 137 13.30 -10.72 -2.39
CA SER A 137 14.55 -10.82 -1.64
C SER A 137 14.40 -10.49 -0.16
N THR A 138 13.18 -10.31 0.33
CA THR A 138 12.90 -10.11 1.75
C THR A 138 13.18 -11.40 2.53
N ILE A 139 14.43 -11.59 2.94
CA ILE A 139 14.86 -12.69 3.80
C ILE A 139 14.89 -12.17 5.24
N VAL A 140 14.01 -12.70 6.10
CA VAL A 140 13.95 -12.30 7.50
C VAL A 140 14.67 -13.33 8.36
N MET A 141 15.52 -12.85 9.27
CA MET A 141 16.11 -13.67 10.32
C MET A 141 15.28 -13.53 11.59
N PHE A 142 14.78 -14.65 12.12
CA PHE A 142 14.06 -14.69 13.39
C PHE A 142 14.51 -15.90 14.22
N GLU A 143 14.95 -15.67 15.45
CA GLU A 143 15.46 -16.71 16.36
C GLU A 143 16.53 -17.64 15.72
N GLY A 144 17.39 -17.08 14.87
CA GLY A 144 18.43 -17.82 14.14
C GLY A 144 17.92 -18.64 12.95
N GLN A 145 16.62 -18.55 12.62
CA GLN A 145 16.02 -19.22 11.48
C GLN A 145 15.70 -18.24 10.36
N VAL A 146 15.92 -18.70 9.12
CA VAL A 146 15.54 -17.97 7.91
C VAL A 146 14.04 -18.13 7.69
N VAL A 147 13.32 -17.02 7.65
CA VAL A 147 11.89 -16.96 7.34
C VAL A 147 11.71 -16.21 6.03
N LEU A 148 10.98 -16.84 5.10
CA LEU A 148 10.61 -16.24 3.83
C LEU A 148 9.12 -15.86 3.86
N PRO A 149 8.76 -14.62 3.52
CA PRO A 149 7.36 -14.21 3.41
C PRO A 149 6.70 -14.95 2.25
N ARG A 150 5.52 -15.53 2.50
CA ARG A 150 4.74 -16.24 1.47
C ARG A 150 3.99 -15.30 0.54
N ALA A 151 3.60 -14.14 1.03
CA ALA A 151 2.76 -13.16 0.33
C ALA A 151 2.98 -11.75 0.89
N GLY A 152 2.38 -10.77 0.24
CA GLY A 152 2.38 -9.39 0.69
C GLY A 152 3.71 -8.67 0.50
N VAL A 153 3.87 -7.59 1.24
CA VAL A 153 5.04 -6.72 1.27
C VAL A 153 5.49 -6.60 2.71
N CYS A 154 6.77 -6.87 2.96
CA CYS A 154 7.31 -6.78 4.30
C CYS A 154 7.42 -5.32 4.77
N ILE A 155 7.10 -5.08 6.05
CA ILE A 155 7.17 -3.76 6.67
C ILE A 155 8.62 -3.51 7.09
N VAL A 156 9.45 -3.10 6.13
CA VAL A 156 10.90 -2.90 6.32
C VAL A 156 11.32 -1.44 6.20
N SER A 157 10.58 -0.67 5.40
CA SER A 157 10.87 0.71 5.03
C SER A 157 9.55 1.46 4.79
N CYS A 158 9.59 2.64 4.19
CA CYS A 158 8.38 3.34 3.75
C CYS A 158 7.90 2.96 2.34
N VAL A 159 8.61 2.07 1.62
CA VAL A 159 8.18 1.55 0.31
C VAL A 159 6.78 0.90 0.39
N PRO A 160 6.46 0.06 1.39
CA PRO A 160 5.14 -0.58 1.51
C PRO A 160 3.98 0.43 1.57
N HIS A 161 4.17 1.60 2.18
CA HIS A 161 3.12 2.62 2.27
C HIS A 161 2.74 3.19 0.88
N VAL A 162 3.73 3.46 0.04
CA VAL A 162 3.46 3.97 -1.32
C VAL A 162 2.86 2.86 -2.20
N LEU A 163 3.38 1.64 -2.06
CA LEU A 163 2.86 0.47 -2.78
C LEU A 163 1.39 0.19 -2.41
N SER A 164 1.05 0.20 -1.12
CA SER A 164 -0.34 0.03 -0.71
C SER A 164 -1.24 1.13 -1.24
N ARG A 165 -0.73 2.37 -1.30
CA ARG A 165 -1.49 3.50 -1.83
C ARG A 165 -1.79 3.36 -3.33
N ILE A 166 -0.81 2.93 -4.12
CA ILE A 166 -0.99 2.62 -5.56
C ILE A 166 -2.01 1.50 -5.74
N PHE A 167 -1.93 0.45 -4.92
CA PHE A 167 -2.85 -0.68 -5.00
C PHE A 167 -4.29 -0.28 -4.65
N LEU A 168 -4.46 0.37 -3.49
CA LEU A 168 -5.78 0.78 -3.01
C LEU A 168 -6.41 1.81 -3.96
N GLY A 169 -5.65 2.78 -4.47
CA GLY A 169 -6.17 3.73 -5.46
C GLY A 169 -6.73 3.06 -6.72
N ARG A 170 -6.16 1.93 -7.16
CA ARG A 170 -6.71 1.14 -8.28
C ARG A 170 -7.97 0.37 -7.91
N VAL A 171 -8.00 -0.26 -6.73
CA VAL A 171 -9.19 -0.95 -6.19
C VAL A 171 -10.37 0.00 -6.03
N GLU A 172 -10.09 1.26 -5.67
CA GLU A 172 -11.12 2.26 -5.39
C GLU A 172 -11.85 2.77 -6.62
N VAL A 173 -11.22 2.73 -7.81
CA VAL A 173 -11.90 3.07 -9.06
C VAL A 173 -13.13 2.17 -9.26
N CYS A 174 -12.98 0.86 -9.06
CA CYS A 174 -14.09 -0.10 -9.12
C CYS A 174 -15.19 0.23 -8.10
N LYS A 175 -14.80 0.50 -6.84
CA LYS A 175 -15.75 0.84 -5.78
C LYS A 175 -16.51 2.12 -6.08
N LYS A 176 -15.84 3.14 -6.62
CA LYS A 176 -16.43 4.41 -7.02
C LYS A 176 -17.45 4.22 -8.13
N GLU A 177 -17.11 3.43 -9.16
CA GLU A 177 -18.01 3.11 -10.27
C GLU A 177 -19.25 2.36 -9.80
N CYS A 178 -19.12 1.44 -8.83
CA CYS A 178 -20.23 0.67 -8.29
C CYS A 178 -21.12 1.46 -7.33
N LEU A 179 -20.57 2.33 -6.48
CA LEU A 179 -21.30 2.99 -5.40
C LEU A 179 -21.93 4.34 -5.79
N GLN A 180 -21.72 4.83 -7.02
CA GLN A 180 -22.21 6.11 -7.55
C GLN A 180 -21.90 7.34 -6.66
N ASP A 181 -21.13 8.30 -7.20
CA ASP A 181 -20.51 9.42 -6.46
C ASP A 181 -21.46 10.23 -5.55
N ASP A 182 -22.75 10.31 -5.88
CA ASP A 182 -23.73 11.14 -5.15
C ASP A 182 -24.41 10.42 -3.96
N ALA A 183 -24.37 9.09 -3.90
CA ALA A 183 -25.11 8.33 -2.89
C ALA A 183 -24.30 8.10 -1.60
N CYS A 184 -22.99 7.90 -1.76
CA CYS A 184 -22.08 7.52 -0.71
C CYS A 184 -20.80 8.37 -0.75
N ARG A 185 -20.43 8.98 0.37
CA ARG A 185 -19.13 9.63 0.55
C ARG A 185 -18.21 8.69 1.31
N ILE A 186 -17.04 8.42 0.74
CA ILE A 186 -16.08 7.45 1.27
C ILE A 186 -14.74 8.13 1.50
N HIS A 187 -14.24 7.99 2.72
CA HIS A 187 -12.92 8.48 3.12
C HIS A 187 -12.07 7.31 3.58
N ARG A 188 -10.79 7.30 3.21
CA ARG A 188 -9.81 6.31 3.67
C ARG A 188 -8.62 6.97 4.33
N TYR A 189 -8.28 6.46 5.51
CA TYR A 189 -7.01 6.70 6.16
C TYR A 189 -6.18 5.41 6.22
N VAL A 190 -5.13 5.33 5.41
CA VAL A 190 -4.26 4.14 5.29
C VAL A 190 -5.05 2.89 4.88
N ASP A 191 -5.45 2.04 5.82
CA ASP A 191 -6.23 0.80 5.67
C ASP A 191 -7.68 0.92 6.13
N ASP A 192 -8.05 2.02 6.80
CA ASP A 192 -9.39 2.21 7.38
C ASP A 192 -10.25 3.11 6.48
N TYR A 193 -11.41 2.58 6.06
CA TYR A 193 -12.44 3.31 5.33
C TYR A 193 -13.57 3.74 6.27
N LEU A 194 -14.11 4.93 6.02
CA LEU A 194 -15.34 5.46 6.59
C LEU A 194 -16.32 5.70 5.45
N VAL A 195 -17.54 5.18 5.59
CA VAL A 195 -18.59 5.31 4.57
C VAL A 195 -19.77 6.07 5.14
N PHE A 196 -20.12 7.17 4.47
CA PHE A 196 -21.24 8.04 4.80
C PHE A 196 -22.32 7.90 3.72
N VAL A 197 -23.56 7.67 4.13
CA VAL A 197 -24.72 7.71 3.23
C VAL A 197 -25.37 9.09 3.36
N CYS A 198 -25.56 9.73 2.20
CA CYS A 198 -25.87 11.16 2.13
C CYS A 198 -27.26 11.46 1.56
N CYS A 199 -28.10 10.43 1.38
CA CYS A 199 -29.46 10.57 0.85
C CYS A 199 -30.49 10.39 1.97
N GLU A 200 -31.59 11.16 1.92
CA GLU A 200 -32.73 11.02 2.82
C GLU A 200 -33.40 9.63 2.68
N GLU A 201 -33.37 9.08 1.47
CA GLU A 201 -33.71 7.68 1.18
C GLU A 201 -32.43 6.94 0.74
N PRO A 202 -31.91 6.00 1.55
CA PRO A 202 -30.67 5.30 1.24
C PRO A 202 -30.86 4.42 0.00
N LYS A 203 -30.10 4.70 -1.06
CA LYS A 203 -30.06 3.86 -2.28
C LYS A 203 -29.36 2.51 -2.06
N PHE A 204 -28.54 2.43 -1.01
CA PHE A 204 -27.74 1.26 -0.67
C PHE A 204 -27.94 0.93 0.80
N GLU A 205 -28.19 -0.34 1.09
CA GLU A 205 -28.13 -0.83 2.46
C GLU A 205 -26.68 -1.17 2.82
N LEU A 206 -26.41 -1.34 4.13
CA LEU A 206 -25.09 -1.74 4.61
C LEU A 206 -24.58 -3.01 3.90
N HIS A 207 -25.46 -3.98 3.65
CA HIS A 207 -25.10 -5.22 2.97
C HIS A 207 -24.60 -4.97 1.54
N ASP A 208 -25.22 -4.05 0.80
CA ASP A 208 -24.80 -3.71 -0.57
C ASP A 208 -23.41 -3.07 -0.58
N ILE A 209 -23.15 -2.16 0.36
CA ILE A 209 -21.85 -1.51 0.51
C ILE A 209 -20.77 -2.56 0.79
N LEU A 210 -20.99 -3.45 1.77
CA LEU A 210 -20.03 -4.50 2.11
C LEU A 210 -19.79 -5.46 0.94
N ASN A 211 -20.84 -5.83 0.20
CA ASN A 211 -20.72 -6.66 -1.01
C ASN A 211 -19.85 -6.00 -2.08
N VAL A 212 -19.94 -4.68 -2.28
CA VAL A 212 -19.06 -3.95 -3.21
C VAL A 212 -17.61 -4.00 -2.74
N PHE A 213 -17.37 -3.85 -1.44
CA PHE A 213 -16.02 -3.94 -0.89
C PHE A 213 -15.38 -5.31 -1.17
N ASP A 214 -16.11 -6.39 -0.91
CA ASP A 214 -15.63 -7.75 -1.18
C ASP A 214 -15.44 -8.02 -2.68
N MET A 215 -16.40 -7.61 -3.51
CA MET A 215 -16.34 -7.81 -4.96
C MET A 215 -15.17 -7.05 -5.61
N CYS A 216 -14.98 -5.78 -5.27
CA CYS A 216 -13.90 -4.95 -5.82
C CYS A 216 -12.57 -5.13 -5.06
N GLY A 217 -12.51 -5.95 -4.01
CA GLY A 217 -11.37 -6.06 -3.09
C GLY A 217 -10.08 -6.60 -3.69
N MET A 218 -10.15 -7.25 -4.86
CA MET A 218 -9.00 -7.82 -5.59
C MET A 218 -8.11 -8.72 -4.70
N GLY A 219 -8.72 -9.59 -3.90
CA GLY A 219 -8.02 -10.51 -3.00
C GLY A 219 -7.71 -9.95 -1.61
N LEU A 220 -8.05 -8.69 -1.33
CA LEU A 220 -8.06 -8.17 0.02
C LEU A 220 -9.27 -8.70 0.81
N THR A 221 -9.08 -8.87 2.11
CA THR A 221 -10.15 -9.18 3.07
C THR A 221 -10.46 -7.94 3.89
N PHE A 222 -11.72 -7.75 4.24
CA PHE A 222 -12.20 -6.59 4.98
C PHE A 222 -12.77 -7.00 6.34
N THR A 223 -12.66 -6.09 7.30
CA THR A 223 -13.22 -6.15 8.65
C THR A 223 -14.16 -4.97 8.84
N PHE A 224 -15.22 -5.14 9.62
CA PHE A 224 -16.30 -4.18 9.81
C PHE A 224 -16.72 -4.13 11.28
#